data_AF-A0A9D8TAM2-F1
#
_entry.id   AF-A0A9D8TAM2-F1
#
_cell.length_a   1.000
_cell.length_b   1.000
_cell.length_c   1.000
_cell.angle_alpha   90.00
_cell.angle_beta   90.00
_cell.angle_gamma   90.00
#
_symmetry.space_group_name_H-M   'P 1'
#
loop_
_entity.id
_entity.type
_entity.pdbx_description
1 polymer ?
#
loop_
_entity_poly.entity_id
_entity_poly.type
_entity_poly.pdbx_seq_one_letter_code
_entity_poly.pdbx_strand_id
1 'polypeptide(L)'
;ANAMAAVIDPLMSGTGAPWWLYASGAVLALVLNFFKVPVLAFALGMFIPFQLNIPLVVGGFINWFVGSRSKDAKLNSERVEKGTLIASGFIAGGALMGVVSAALRFAGIDWMMTAWNQGTGAEVLSIVMYAALIGYFIYTVLKKKN
;
A
#
# COMPACT_ATOMS: atom_id res chain seq x y z
N ALA A 1 12.35 -8.29 3.40
CA ALA A 1 13.33 -9.17 4.09
C ALA A 1 14.41 -8.38 4.83
N ASN A 2 14.90 -7.24 4.32
CA ASN A 2 16.13 -6.62 4.85
C ASN A 2 15.96 -5.82 6.16
N ALA A 3 14.78 -5.29 6.46
CA ALA A 3 14.61 -4.45 7.65
C ALA A 3 14.34 -5.24 8.94
N MET A 4 13.71 -6.41 8.85
CA MET A 4 13.52 -7.32 9.98
C MET A 4 14.84 -8.07 10.30
N ALA A 5 15.61 -8.42 9.26
CA ALA A 5 16.96 -8.95 9.41
C ALA A 5 17.92 -7.93 10.08
N ALA A 6 17.88 -6.65 9.68
CA ALA A 6 18.73 -5.61 10.27
C ALA A 6 18.43 -5.31 11.76
N VAL A 7 17.24 -5.66 12.26
CA VAL A 7 16.89 -5.56 13.69
C VAL A 7 17.29 -6.84 14.44
N ILE A 8 17.30 -7.99 13.78
CA ILE A 8 17.64 -9.30 14.37
C ILE A 8 19.16 -9.54 14.39
N ASP A 9 19.91 -9.06 13.40
CA ASP A 9 21.38 -9.19 13.34
C ASP A 9 22.09 -8.62 14.59
N PRO A 10 21.77 -7.43 15.12
CA PRO A 10 22.37 -6.95 16.38
C PRO A 10 21.90 -7.76 17.61
N LEU A 11 20.70 -8.35 17.58
CA LEU A 11 20.19 -9.20 18.66
C LEU A 11 20.80 -10.61 18.68
N MET A 12 21.20 -11.15 17.51
CA MET A 12 21.79 -12.49 17.37
C MET A 12 23.33 -12.49 17.34
N SER A 13 23.99 -11.38 16.96
CA SER A 13 25.46 -11.30 16.84
C SER A 13 26.19 -10.73 18.07
N GLY A 14 25.47 -10.29 19.11
CA GLY A 14 26.07 -9.71 20.30
C GLY A 14 26.75 -8.35 20.09
N THR A 15 26.56 -7.72 18.92
CA THR A 15 26.91 -6.30 18.76
C THR A 15 25.97 -5.48 19.64
N GLY A 16 26.52 -4.71 20.57
CA GLY A 16 25.74 -3.90 21.50
C GLY A 16 24.67 -3.09 20.77
N ALA A 17 23.41 -3.28 21.18
CA ALA A 17 22.30 -2.58 20.57
C ALA A 17 22.60 -1.07 20.51
N PRO A 18 22.36 -0.38 19.38
CA PRO A 18 22.68 1.04 19.24
C PRO A 18 21.68 1.88 20.04
N TRP A 19 21.82 1.92 21.36
CA TRP A 19 20.94 2.60 22.33
C TRP A 19 20.71 4.07 22.00
N TRP A 20 21.68 4.74 21.37
CA TRP A 20 21.52 6.12 20.91
C TRP A 20 20.53 6.28 19.77
N LEU A 21 20.39 5.29 18.89
CA LEU A 21 19.34 5.28 17.86
C LEU A 21 17.95 5.03 18.47
N TYR A 22 17.87 4.20 19.52
CA TYR A 22 16.61 4.00 20.24
C TYR A 22 16.20 5.24 21.04
N ALA A 23 17.16 5.91 21.71
CA ALA A 23 16.91 7.13 22.46
C ALA A 23 16.49 8.29 21.55
N SER A 24 17.12 8.45 20.38
CA SER A 24 16.71 9.45 19.39
C SER A 24 15.32 9.17 18.82
N GLY A 25 15.00 7.91 18.56
CA GLY A 25 13.65 7.47 18.19
C GLY A 25 12.60 7.77 19.26
N ALA A 26 12.94 7.57 20.55
CA ALA A 26 12.06 7.89 21.67
C ALA A 26 11.82 9.40 21.81
N VAL A 27 12.86 10.23 21.65
CA VAL A 27 12.71 11.70 21.63
C VAL A 27 11.84 12.15 20.47
N LEU A 28 12.05 11.60 19.26
CA LEU A 28 11.19 11.87 18.11
C LEU A 28 9.74 11.46 18.37
N ALA A 29 9.50 10.30 18.99
CA ALA A 29 8.17 9.85 19.36
C ALA A 29 7.47 10.82 20.34
N LEU A 30 8.18 11.35 21.33
CA LEU A 30 7.65 12.34 22.27
C LEU A 30 7.29 13.65 21.57
N VAL A 31 8.15 14.14 20.66
CA VAL A 31 7.89 15.35 19.88
C VAL A 31 6.66 15.17 18.98
N LEU A 32 6.57 14.06 18.26
CA LEU A 32 5.42 13.75 17.40
C LEU A 32 4.11 13.62 18.20
N ASN A 33 4.17 12.97 19.37
CA ASN A 33 3.03 12.87 20.26
C ASN A 33 2.58 14.26 20.77
N PHE A 34 3.52 15.16 21.04
CA PHE A 34 3.22 16.56 21.40
C PHE A 34 2.49 17.30 20.27
N PHE A 35 2.89 17.07 19.02
CA PHE A 35 2.21 17.60 17.83
C PHE A 35 0.91 16.86 17.46
N LYS A 36 0.46 15.90 18.27
CA LYS A 36 -0.70 15.03 17.99
C LYS A 36 -0.60 14.28 16.66
N VAL A 37 0.62 14.05 16.18
CA VAL A 37 0.90 13.21 15.02
C VAL A 37 1.03 11.76 15.50
N PRO A 38 0.27 10.80 14.94
CA PRO A 38 0.41 9.40 15.30
C PRO A 38 1.82 8.89 14.97
N VAL A 39 2.63 8.66 16.02
CA VAL A 39 4.01 8.18 15.89
C VAL A 39 4.09 6.91 15.07
N LEU A 40 3.11 6.01 15.23
CA LEU A 40 3.06 4.73 14.52
C LEU A 40 2.89 4.91 13.00
N ALA A 41 1.97 5.77 12.58
CA ALA A 41 1.75 6.04 11.15
C ALA A 41 2.97 6.74 10.53
N PHE A 42 3.61 7.64 11.27
CA PHE A 42 4.83 8.32 10.85
C PHE A 42 6.00 7.34 10.69
N ALA A 43 6.24 6.50 11.69
CA ALA A 43 7.30 5.48 11.64
C ALA A 43 7.07 4.46 10.52
N LEU A 44 5.83 4.01 10.32
CA LEU A 44 5.47 3.12 9.20
C LEU A 44 5.71 3.80 7.85
N GLY A 45 5.37 5.08 7.72
CA GLY A 45 5.64 5.86 6.51
C GLY A 45 7.13 6.03 6.22
N MET A 46 7.98 6.18 7.23
CA MET A 46 9.44 6.23 7.03
C MET A 46 10.07 4.86 6.75
N PHE A 47 9.45 3.79 7.24
CA PHE A 47 9.94 2.42 7.09
C PHE A 47 9.68 1.86 5.68
N ILE A 48 8.55 2.22 5.08
CA ILE A 48 8.13 1.71 3.78
C ILE A 48 8.78 2.57 2.67
N PRO A 49 9.43 1.96 1.65
CA PRO A 49 10.02 2.72 0.56
C PRO A 49 8.96 3.55 -0.17
N PHE A 50 9.33 4.74 -0.65
CA PHE A 50 8.41 5.73 -1.22
C PHE A 50 7.49 5.16 -2.31
N GLN A 51 7.99 4.22 -3.11
CA GLN A 51 7.26 3.53 -4.17
C GLN A 51 6.01 2.79 -3.66
N LEU A 52 6.03 2.31 -2.41
CA LEU A 52 4.90 1.64 -1.77
C LEU A 52 4.02 2.59 -0.95
N ASN A 53 4.55 3.73 -0.50
CA ASN A 53 3.77 4.75 0.21
C ASN A 53 2.81 5.52 -0.70
N ILE A 54 3.21 5.85 -1.93
CA ILE A 54 2.37 6.62 -2.85
C ILE A 54 1.02 5.93 -3.11
N PRO A 55 0.95 4.63 -3.46
CA PRO A 55 -0.32 3.93 -3.61
C PRO A 55 -1.19 3.94 -2.34
N LEU A 56 -0.56 3.88 -1.15
CA LEU A 56 -1.27 3.89 0.13
C LEU A 56 -1.90 5.26 0.41
N VAL A 57 -1.17 6.34 0.15
CA VAL A 57 -1.67 7.71 0.24
C VAL A 57 -2.82 7.93 -0.75
N VAL A 58 -2.65 7.48 -2.00
CA VAL A 58 -3.71 7.55 -3.02
C VAL A 58 -4.96 6.78 -2.58
N GLY A 59 -4.81 5.57 -2.03
CA GLY A 59 -5.91 4.79 -1.48
C GLY A 59 -6.65 5.51 -0.33
N GLY A 60 -5.90 6.13 0.59
CA GLY A 60 -6.47 6.94 1.66
C GLY A 60 -7.24 8.16 1.14
N PHE A 61 -6.69 8.84 0.13
CA PHE A 61 -7.37 9.96 -0.53
C PHE A 61 -8.67 9.53 -1.22
N ILE A 62 -8.67 8.38 -1.90
CA ILE A 62 -9.87 7.82 -2.53
C ILE A 62 -10.93 7.47 -1.48
N ASN A 63 -10.53 6.85 -0.36
CA ASN A 63 -11.46 6.52 0.73
C ASN A 63 -12.13 7.79 1.31
N TRP A 64 -11.33 8.84 1.55
CA TRP A 64 -11.86 10.14 1.98
C TRP A 64 -12.79 10.76 0.94
N PHE A 65 -12.42 10.70 -0.35
CA PHE A 65 -13.21 11.23 -1.45
C PHE A 65 -14.58 10.53 -1.57
N VAL A 66 -14.60 9.20 -1.48
CA VAL A 66 -15.83 8.40 -1.52
C VAL A 66 -16.72 8.66 -0.30
N GLY A 67 -16.12 8.74 0.89
CA GLY A 67 -16.83 8.91 2.16
C GLY A 67 -17.34 10.32 2.43
N SER A 68 -16.92 11.34 1.64
CA SER A 68 -17.31 12.74 1.83
C SER A 68 -18.36 13.24 0.83
N ARG A 69 -18.78 12.43 -0.15
CA ARG A 69 -19.54 12.91 -1.31
C ARG A 69 -21.04 13.14 -1.06
N SER A 70 -21.64 12.52 -0.05
CA SER A 70 -23.06 12.72 0.29
C SER A 70 -23.24 13.56 1.55
N LYS A 71 -24.38 14.27 1.64
CA LYS A 71 -24.84 14.90 2.90
C LYS A 71 -25.44 13.89 3.86
N ASP A 72 -25.81 12.71 3.37
CA ASP A 72 -26.35 11.61 4.17
C ASP A 72 -25.21 10.71 4.67
N ALA A 73 -25.06 10.66 6.00
CA ALA A 73 -24.04 9.86 6.67
C ALA A 73 -24.22 8.36 6.40
N LYS A 74 -25.45 7.88 6.27
CA LYS A 74 -25.74 6.46 6.03
C LYS A 74 -25.28 6.03 4.65
N LEU A 75 -25.58 6.83 3.63
CA LEU A 75 -25.12 6.59 2.25
C LEU A 75 -23.60 6.63 2.11
N ASN A 76 -22.90 7.46 2.89
CA ASN A 76 -21.45 7.51 2.88
C ASN A 76 -20.84 6.25 3.53
N SER A 77 -21.40 5.76 4.64
CA SER A 77 -20.97 4.50 5.26
C SER A 77 -21.11 3.34 4.29
N GLU A 78 -22.27 3.19 3.65
CA GLU A 78 -22.53 2.12 2.68
C GLU A 78 -21.55 2.17 1.50
N ARG A 79 -21.16 3.37 1.04
CA ARG A 79 -20.14 3.53 -0.01
C ARG A 79 -18.74 3.14 0.45
N VAL A 80 -18.35 3.49 1.68
CA VAL A 80 -17.04 3.12 2.25
C VAL A 80 -16.96 1.61 2.46
N GLU A 81 -18.02 0.98 2.98
CA GLU A 81 -18.11 -0.48 3.13
C GLU A 81 -18.04 -1.19 1.78
N LYS A 82 -18.79 -0.70 0.78
CA LYS A 82 -18.71 -1.20 -0.60
C LYS A 82 -17.32 -1.03 -1.20
N GLY A 83 -16.67 0.11 -0.97
CA GLY A 83 -15.29 0.38 -1.38
C GLY A 83 -14.31 -0.59 -0.74
N THR A 84 -14.46 -0.86 0.55
CA THR A 84 -13.63 -1.82 1.28
C THR A 84 -13.82 -3.24 0.73
N LEU A 85 -15.06 -3.64 0.43
CA LEU A 85 -15.36 -4.93 -0.18
C LEU A 85 -14.68 -5.10 -1.55
N ILE A 86 -14.82 -4.12 -2.44
CA ILE A 86 -14.20 -4.15 -3.77
C ILE A 86 -12.66 -4.14 -3.66
N ALA A 87 -12.11 -3.32 -2.76
CA ALA A 87 -10.67 -3.26 -2.53
C ALA A 87 -10.12 -4.61 -2.04
N SER A 88 -10.81 -5.28 -1.13
CA SER A 88 -10.42 -6.63 -0.69
C SER A 88 -10.48 -7.65 -1.83
N GLY A 89 -11.46 -7.52 -2.74
CA GLY A 89 -11.53 -8.30 -3.97
C GLY A 89 -10.32 -8.07 -4.89
N PHE A 90 -9.84 -6.84 -5.04
CA PHE A 90 -8.62 -6.55 -5.80
C PHE A 90 -7.36 -7.11 -5.14
N ILE A 91 -7.26 -7.04 -3.80
CA ILE A 91 -6.15 -7.65 -3.06
C ILE A 91 -6.15 -9.17 -3.27
N ALA A 92 -7.30 -9.83 -3.13
CA ALA A 92 -7.45 -11.26 -3.34
C ALA A 92 -7.13 -11.66 -4.79
N GLY A 93 -7.65 -10.92 -5.77
CA GLY A 93 -7.35 -11.14 -7.19
C GLY A 93 -5.86 -10.99 -7.51
N GLY A 94 -5.21 -9.97 -6.97
CA GLY A 94 -3.76 -9.77 -7.11
C GLY A 94 -2.96 -10.92 -6.52
N ALA A 95 -3.35 -11.41 -5.34
CA ALA A 95 -2.72 -12.58 -4.71
C ALA A 95 -2.90 -13.85 -5.54
N LEU A 96 -4.11 -14.13 -6.04
CA LEU A 96 -4.38 -15.29 -6.91
C LEU A 96 -3.55 -15.24 -8.19
N MET A 97 -3.46 -14.08 -8.85
CA MET A 97 -2.63 -13.92 -10.04
C MET A 97 -1.14 -14.08 -9.74
N GLY A 98 -0.68 -13.72 -8.54
CA GLY A 98 0.68 -14.00 -8.06
C GLY A 98 0.97 -15.50 -7.91
N VAL A 99 0.00 -16.28 -7.45
CA VAL A 99 0.13 -17.75 -7.38
C VAL A 99 0.16 -18.36 -8.79
N VAL A 100 -0.71 -17.89 -9.69
CA VAL A 100 -0.72 -18.36 -11.09
C VAL A 100 0.60 -18.04 -11.79
N SER A 101 1.16 -16.84 -11.60
CA SER A 101 2.44 -16.46 -12.21
C SER A 101 3.60 -17.28 -11.68
N ALA A 102 3.62 -17.60 -10.37
CA ALA A 102 4.60 -18.52 -9.80
C ALA A 102 4.48 -19.93 -10.40
N ALA A 103 3.25 -20.45 -10.54
CA ALA A 103 3.01 -21.78 -11.12
C ALA A 103 3.47 -21.87 -12.58
N LEU A 104 3.18 -20.85 -13.41
CA LEU A 104 3.67 -20.78 -14.80
C LEU A 104 5.20 -20.77 -14.87
N ARG A 105 5.86 -20.05 -13.95
CA ARG A 105 7.32 -20.01 -13.85
C ARG A 105 7.91 -21.37 -13.44
N PHE A 106 7.26 -22.10 -12.54
CA PHE A 106 7.64 -23.48 -12.20
C PHE A 106 7.44 -24.47 -13.37
N ALA A 107 6.45 -24.23 -14.23
CA ALA A 107 6.21 -25.02 -15.44
C ALA A 107 7.16 -24.70 -16.61
N GLY A 108 8.14 -23.80 -16.41
CA GLY A 108 9.13 -23.42 -17.42
C GLY A 108 8.62 -22.47 -18.51
N ILE A 109 7.40 -21.93 -18.37
CA ILE A 109 6.83 -20.95 -19.29
C ILE A 109 7.21 -19.56 -18.78
N ASP A 110 8.27 -18.97 -19.32
CA ASP A 110 8.65 -17.59 -18.97
C ASP A 110 7.93 -16.57 -19.87
N TRP A 111 6.75 -16.13 -19.41
CA TRP A 111 6.03 -15.00 -20.00
C TRP A 111 6.45 -13.64 -19.43
N MET A 112 7.48 -13.58 -18.56
CA MET A 112 8.06 -12.28 -18.23
C MET A 112 8.81 -11.76 -19.45
N MET A 113 8.15 -10.89 -20.21
CA MET A 113 8.79 -10.13 -21.29
C MET A 113 9.69 -9.05 -20.67
N THR A 114 10.79 -9.47 -20.04
CA THR A 114 11.69 -8.64 -19.22
C THR A 114 12.27 -7.46 -19.99
N ALA A 115 12.58 -7.64 -21.28
CA ALA A 115 13.03 -6.56 -22.16
C ALA A 115 11.96 -5.48 -22.40
N TRP A 116 10.68 -5.87 -22.48
CA TRP A 116 9.57 -4.92 -22.60
C TRP A 116 9.25 -4.24 -21.27
N ASN A 117 9.32 -4.99 -20.16
CA ASN A 117 9.01 -4.50 -18.82
C ASN A 117 9.93 -3.36 -18.35
N GLN A 118 11.14 -3.29 -18.89
CA GLN A 118 12.09 -2.19 -18.65
C GLN A 118 11.94 -1.02 -19.65
N GLY A 119 11.10 -1.17 -20.67
CA GLY A 119 10.87 -0.15 -21.68
C GLY A 119 9.85 0.90 -21.24
N THR A 120 9.96 2.10 -21.81
CA THR A 120 9.04 3.22 -21.57
C THR A 120 7.58 2.86 -21.87
N GLY A 121 7.34 1.95 -22.83
CA GLY A 121 5.99 1.47 -23.15
C GLY A 121 5.31 0.74 -21.99
N ALA A 122 6.05 -0.07 -21.22
CA ALA A 122 5.53 -0.75 -20.05
C ALA A 122 5.25 0.23 -18.89
N GLU A 123 6.10 1.24 -18.72
CA GLU A 123 5.90 2.27 -17.71
C GLU A 123 4.62 3.08 -17.98
N VAL A 124 4.45 3.59 -19.20
CA VAL A 124 3.23 4.33 -19.60
C VAL A 124 1.99 3.44 -19.44
N LEU A 125 2.05 2.19 -19.90
CA LEU A 125 0.94 1.24 -19.76
C LEU A 125 0.58 1.04 -18.28
N SER A 126 1.58 0.90 -17.39
CA SER A 126 1.34 0.71 -15.96
C SER A 126 0.61 1.89 -15.33
N ILE A 127 0.98 3.12 -15.69
CA ILE A 127 0.34 4.35 -15.22
C ILE A 127 -1.10 4.43 -15.74
N VAL A 128 -1.31 4.17 -17.04
CA VAL A 128 -2.65 4.20 -17.66
C VAL A 128 -3.57 3.17 -17.02
N MET A 129 -3.07 1.94 -16.82
CA MET A 129 -3.84 0.87 -16.17
C MET A 129 -4.15 1.19 -14.71
N TYR A 130 -3.20 1.78 -13.98
CA TYR A 130 -3.41 2.22 -12.60
C TYR A 130 -4.51 3.30 -12.52
N ALA A 131 -4.45 4.31 -13.38
CA ALA A 131 -5.47 5.36 -13.46
C ALA A 131 -6.85 4.79 -13.85
N ALA A 132 -6.89 3.83 -14.79
CA ALA A 132 -8.12 3.17 -15.21
C ALA A 132 -8.76 2.36 -14.06
N LEU A 133 -7.96 1.64 -13.28
CA LEU A 133 -8.44 0.89 -12.11
C LEU A 133 -8.99 1.82 -11.02
N ILE A 134 -8.32 2.94 -10.75
CA ILE A 134 -8.82 3.96 -9.83
C ILE A 134 -10.16 4.52 -10.32
N GLY A 135 -10.24 4.89 -11.60
CA GLY A 135 -11.47 5.39 -12.21
C GLY A 135 -12.62 4.39 -12.13
N TYR A 136 -12.34 3.12 -12.44
CA TYR A 136 -13.32 2.03 -12.33
C TYR A 136 -13.79 1.82 -10.89
N PHE A 137 -12.86 1.82 -9.92
CA PHE A 137 -13.18 1.69 -8.49
C PHE A 137 -14.08 2.82 -8.02
N ILE A 138 -13.72 4.08 -8.30
CA ILE A 138 -14.52 5.23 -7.92
C ILE A 138 -15.92 5.17 -8.56
N TYR A 139 -15.98 4.86 -9.86
CA TYR A 139 -17.26 4.73 -10.57
C TYR A 139 -18.16 3.64 -9.96
N THR A 140 -17.62 2.45 -9.73
CA THR A 140 -18.39 1.32 -9.17
C THR A 140 -18.85 1.58 -7.75
N VAL A 141 -18.03 2.24 -6.93
CA VAL A 141 -18.40 2.58 -5.55
C VAL A 141 -19.45 3.69 -5.51
N LEU A 142 -19.33 4.72 -6.35
CA LEU A 142 -20.27 5.84 -6.38
C LEU A 142 -21.60 5.51 -7.08
N LYS A 143 -21.62 4.53 -8.00
CA LYS A 143 -22.85 4.09 -8.68
C LYS A 143 -23.86 3.58 -7.65
N LYS A 144 -24.98 4.31 -7.55
CA LYS A 144 -26.12 3.96 -6.69
C LYS A 144 -26.64 2.59 -7.12
N LYS A 145 -26.84 1.70 -6.14
CA LYS A 145 -27.58 0.46 -6.38
C LYS A 145 -29.03 0.87 -6.67
N ASN A 146 -29.43 0.81 -7.94
CA ASN A 146 -30.85 0.86 -8.30
C ASN A 146 -31.51 -0.43 -7.83
#